data_AF-A8EXC7-F1
#
_entry.id   AF-A8EXC7-F1
#
_cell.length_a   1.000
_cell.length_b   1.000
_cell.length_c   1.000
_cell.angle_alpha   90.00
_cell.angle_beta   90.00
_cell.angle_gamma   90.00
#
_symmetry.space_group_name_H-M   'P 1'
#
loop_
_entity.id
_entity.type
_entity.pdbx_description
1 polymer ?
#
loop_
_entity_poly.entity_id
_entity_poly.type
_entity_poly.pdbx_seq_one_letter_code
_entity_poly.pdbx_strand_id
1 'polypeptide(L)'
;MSLTQILLILFIGILVTNPSDIFIIIKEFKKIKAYLINIKTSIIKNVNEQLETEQLNFYLKKIINLEGYYHGDYDLTTIKEKYYTLVINNDLIDNESATDITEKY
;
A
#
# COMPACT_ATOMS: atom_id res chain seq x y z
N MET A 1 -30.32 -15.27 22.19
CA MET A 1 -29.88 -15.32 23.60
C MET A 1 -29.89 -13.91 24.18
N SER A 2 -30.38 -13.76 25.40
CA SER A 2 -30.37 -12.49 26.14
C SER A 2 -28.96 -12.16 26.66
N LEU A 3 -28.64 -10.86 26.80
CA LEU A 3 -27.41 -10.40 27.46
C LEU A 3 -27.23 -11.04 28.86
N THR A 4 -28.33 -11.18 29.61
CA THR A 4 -28.34 -11.79 30.94
C THR A 4 -27.99 -13.28 30.91
N GLN A 5 -28.40 -13.99 29.86
CA GLN A 5 -28.05 -15.41 29.69
C GLN A 5 -26.56 -15.60 29.38
N ILE A 6 -25.98 -14.72 28.55
CA ILE A 6 -24.55 -14.74 28.23
C ILE A 6 -23.72 -14.49 29.49
N LEU A 7 -24.12 -13.52 30.30
CA LEU A 7 -23.47 -13.21 31.58
C LEU A 7 -23.55 -14.35 32.58
N LEU A 8 -24.71 -15.02 32.68
CA LEU A 8 -24.90 -16.18 33.53
C LEU A 8 -23.99 -17.35 33.12
N ILE A 9 -23.92 -17.64 31.82
CA ILE A 9 -23.04 -18.69 31.28
C ILE A 9 -21.57 -18.38 31.57
N LEU A 10 -21.14 -17.13 31.38
CA LEU A 10 -19.78 -16.70 31.70
C LEU A 10 -19.48 -16.89 33.19
N PHE A 11 -20.42 -16.51 34.06
CA PHE A 11 -20.26 -16.63 35.51
C PHE A 11 -20.14 -18.08 35.97
N ILE A 12 -21.03 -18.96 35.46
CA ILE A 12 -20.97 -20.41 35.74
C ILE A 12 -19.67 -21.00 35.19
N GLY A 13 -19.25 -20.59 33.99
CA GLY A 13 -18.00 -21.03 33.38
C GLY A 13 -16.78 -20.68 34.25
N ILE A 14 -16.70 -19.46 34.76
CA ILE A 14 -15.63 -19.00 35.66
C ILE A 14 -15.70 -19.72 37.01
N LEU A 15 -16.89 -20.04 37.52
CA LEU A 15 -17.06 -20.74 38.80
C LEU A 15 -16.62 -22.22 38.72
N VAL A 16 -16.87 -22.88 37.59
CA VAL A 16 -16.53 -24.30 37.36
C VAL A 16 -15.07 -24.50 36.98
N THR A 17 -14.44 -23.50 36.36
CA THR A 17 -13.03 -23.57 35.94
C THR A 17 -12.09 -23.16 37.05
N ASN A 18 -10.92 -23.79 37.11
CA ASN A 18 -9.90 -23.37 38.06
C ASN A 18 -9.32 -22.01 37.65
N PRO A 19 -8.99 -21.13 38.62
CA PRO A 19 -8.43 -19.82 38.34
C PRO A 19 -7.08 -19.89 37.59
N SER A 20 -6.32 -20.99 37.74
CA SER A 20 -5.11 -21.26 36.97
C SER A 20 -5.38 -21.38 35.47
N ASP A 21 -6.48 -22.03 35.11
CA ASP A 21 -6.80 -22.37 33.72
C ASP A 21 -7.22 -21.11 32.96
N ILE A 22 -7.94 -20.21 33.64
CA ILE A 22 -8.31 -18.89 33.12
C ILE A 22 -7.05 -18.09 32.75
N PHE A 23 -6.01 -18.11 33.59
CA PHE A 23 -4.76 -17.40 33.31
C PHE A 23 -4.03 -17.98 32.08
N ILE A 24 -4.01 -19.31 31.94
CA ILE A 24 -3.44 -20.00 30.79
C ILE A 24 -4.19 -19.62 29.52
N ILE A 25 -5.53 -19.66 29.54
CA ILE A 25 -6.39 -19.26 28.42
C ILE A 25 -6.08 -17.83 27.99
N ILE A 26 -6.03 -16.87 28.93
CA ILE A 26 -5.69 -15.47 28.63
C ILE A 26 -4.30 -15.35 27.99
N LYS A 27 -3.31 -16.11 28.48
CA LYS A 27 -1.94 -16.11 27.94
C LYS A 27 -1.90 -16.62 26.49
N GLU A 28 -2.62 -17.69 26.19
CA GLU A 28 -2.72 -18.23 24.82
C GLU A 28 -3.48 -17.26 23.89
N PHE A 29 -4.56 -16.64 24.35
CA PHE A 29 -5.26 -15.60 23.59
C PHE A 29 -4.36 -14.41 23.25
N LYS A 30 -3.47 -13.99 24.16
CA LYS A 30 -2.48 -12.95 23.87
C LYS A 30 -1.50 -13.36 22.77
N LYS A 31 -1.04 -14.61 22.77
CA LYS A 31 -0.15 -15.15 21.71
C LYS A 31 -0.86 -15.18 20.37
N ILE A 32 -2.10 -15.65 20.32
CA ILE A 32 -2.91 -15.68 19.10
C ILE A 32 -3.09 -14.26 18.55
N LYS A 33 -3.40 -13.29 19.43
CA LYS A 33 -3.52 -11.88 19.03
C LYS A 33 -2.21 -11.36 18.43
N ALA A 34 -1.07 -11.64 19.05
CA ALA A 34 0.24 -11.22 18.55
C ALA A 34 0.55 -11.85 17.18
N TYR A 35 0.24 -13.14 17.01
CA TYR A 35 0.42 -13.86 15.74
C TYR A 35 -0.44 -13.27 14.61
N LEU A 36 -1.71 -12.96 14.88
CA LEU A 36 -2.61 -12.32 13.91
C LEU A 36 -2.14 -10.91 13.51
N ILE A 37 -1.62 -10.13 14.47
CA ILE A 37 -1.04 -8.81 14.18
C ILE A 37 0.17 -8.96 13.25
N ASN A 38 1.08 -9.89 13.54
CA ASN A 38 2.27 -10.11 12.72
C ASN A 38 1.92 -10.57 11.30
N ILE A 39 0.93 -11.46 11.15
CA ILE A 39 0.42 -11.87 9.83
C ILE A 39 -0.16 -10.68 9.08
N LYS A 40 -1.03 -9.89 9.73
CA LYS A 40 -1.63 -8.72 9.10
C LYS A 40 -0.57 -7.75 8.59
N THR A 41 0.43 -7.44 9.43
CA THR A 41 1.54 -6.55 9.04
C THR A 41 2.35 -7.12 7.89
N SER A 42 2.63 -8.42 7.90
CA SER A 42 3.39 -9.09 6.83
C SER A 42 2.63 -9.11 5.50
N ILE A 43 1.31 -9.39 5.53
CA ILE A 43 0.46 -9.37 4.35
C ILE A 43 0.37 -7.95 3.79
N ILE A 44 0.13 -6.95 4.63
CA ILE A 44 0.06 -5.55 4.19
C ILE A 44 1.39 -5.11 3.56
N LYS A 45 2.51 -5.47 4.18
CA LYS A 45 3.84 -5.16 3.66
C LYS A 45 4.04 -5.78 2.27
N ASN A 46 3.77 -7.07 2.11
CA ASN A 46 3.96 -7.77 0.83
C ASN A 46 3.05 -7.20 -0.27
N VAL A 47 1.79 -6.89 0.05
CA VAL A 47 0.85 -6.27 -0.90
C VAL A 47 1.34 -4.88 -1.31
N ASN A 48 1.86 -4.10 -0.35
CA ASN A 48 2.37 -2.76 -0.64
C ASN A 48 3.65 -2.80 -1.49
N GLU A 49 4.58 -3.71 -1.21
CA GLU A 49 5.79 -3.91 -2.03
C GLU A 49 5.45 -4.35 -3.47
N GLN A 50 4.48 -5.25 -3.63
CA GLN A 50 4.00 -5.65 -4.96
C GLN A 50 3.37 -4.47 -5.71
N LEU A 51 2.51 -3.70 -5.04
CA LEU A 51 1.86 -2.53 -5.63
C LEU A 51 2.88 -1.46 -6.04
N GLU A 52 3.88 -1.18 -5.20
CA GLU A 52 4.95 -0.24 -5.50
C GLU A 52 5.76 -0.69 -6.72
N THR A 53 6.07 -1.98 -6.82
CA THR A 53 6.78 -2.55 -7.98
C THR A 53 5.96 -2.45 -9.27
N GLU A 54 4.67 -2.75 -9.21
CA GLU A 54 3.75 -2.63 -10.36
C GLU A 54 3.64 -1.17 -10.83
N GLN A 55 3.54 -0.21 -9.89
CA GLN A 55 3.52 1.21 -10.22
C GLN A 55 4.85 1.67 -10.84
N LEU A 56 5.99 1.21 -10.31
CA LEU A 56 7.31 1.51 -10.87
C LEU A 56 7.39 1.08 -12.34
N ASN A 57 7.03 -0.17 -12.61
CA ASN A 57 7.01 -0.75 -13.95
C ASN A 57 6.06 -0.01 -14.89
N PHE A 58 4.90 0.43 -14.39
CA PHE A 58 3.96 1.22 -15.15
C PHE A 58 4.57 2.54 -15.64
N TYR A 59 5.18 3.32 -14.75
CA TYR A 59 5.75 4.62 -15.11
C TYR A 59 7.00 4.50 -15.98
N LEU A 60 7.86 3.51 -15.74
CA LEU A 60 9.01 3.25 -16.63
C LEU A 60 8.55 2.93 -18.05
N LYS A 61 7.51 2.09 -18.19
CA LYS A 61 6.92 1.80 -19.51
C LYS A 61 6.36 3.06 -20.17
N LYS A 62 5.73 3.95 -19.40
CA LYS A 62 5.23 5.23 -19.90
C LYS A 62 6.37 6.15 -20.36
N ILE A 63 7.48 6.22 -19.62
CA ILE A 63 8.66 7.00 -20.02
C ILE A 63 9.24 6.48 -21.34
N ILE A 64 9.41 5.16 -21.46
CA ILE A 64 9.92 4.53 -22.70
C ILE A 64 8.99 4.81 -23.88
N ASN A 65 7.67 4.76 -23.67
CA ASN A 65 6.69 5.07 -24.71
C ASN A 65 6.73 6.55 -25.17
N LEU A 66 7.29 7.45 -24.37
CA LEU A 66 7.54 8.85 -24.74
C LEU A 66 8.93 9.04 -25.36
N GLU A 67 9.58 7.96 -25.80
CA GLU A 67 10.98 7.92 -26.27
C GLU A 67 11.98 8.48 -25.25
N GLY A 68 11.55 8.59 -23.99
CA GLY A 68 12.37 9.08 -22.89
C GLY A 68 13.26 7.98 -22.32
N TYR A 69 14.42 8.38 -21.80
CA TYR A 69 15.30 7.51 -21.05
C TYR A 69 15.28 7.86 -19.56
N TYR A 70 15.28 6.83 -18.72
CA TYR A 70 15.41 6.95 -17.27
C TYR A 70 16.78 6.44 -16.82
N HIS A 71 17.60 7.30 -16.23
CA HIS A 71 18.94 6.99 -15.73
C HIS A 71 19.11 7.36 -14.24
N GLY A 72 18.00 7.48 -13.50
CA GLY A 72 18.00 7.82 -12.08
C GLY A 72 17.84 6.60 -11.17
N ASP A 73 17.65 6.87 -9.88
CA ASP A 73 17.36 5.84 -8.88
C ASP A 73 15.99 5.19 -9.13
N TYR A 74 15.87 3.90 -8.87
CA TYR A 74 14.62 3.14 -9.05
C TYR A 74 13.68 3.33 -7.86
N ASP A 75 13.32 4.59 -7.58
CA ASP A 75 12.26 4.93 -6.63
C ASP A 75 11.04 5.51 -7.36
N LEU A 76 9.86 5.28 -6.77
CA LEU A 76 8.60 5.64 -7.42
C LEU A 76 8.42 7.16 -7.56
N THR A 77 8.99 7.95 -6.66
CA THR A 77 8.83 9.40 -6.64
C THR A 77 9.59 10.03 -7.80
N THR A 78 10.87 9.70 -7.94
CA THR A 78 11.75 10.24 -9.00
C THR A 78 11.30 9.78 -10.39
N ILE A 79 10.86 8.52 -10.53
CA ILE A 79 10.31 8.00 -11.79
C ILE A 79 9.01 8.75 -12.16
N LYS A 80 8.12 9.00 -11.21
CA LYS A 80 6.90 9.80 -11.44
C LYS A 80 7.25 11.21 -11.88
N GLU A 81 8.15 11.87 -11.16
CA GLU A 81 8.60 13.23 -11.49
C GLU A 81 9.15 13.29 -12.91
N LYS A 82 10.05 12.37 -13.26
CA LYS A 82 10.61 12.29 -14.62
C LYS A 82 9.53 12.09 -15.68
N TYR A 83 8.56 11.21 -15.44
CA TYR A 83 7.44 11.02 -16.35
C TYR A 83 6.66 12.32 -16.56
N TYR A 84 6.28 13.02 -15.48
CA TYR A 84 5.52 14.27 -15.59
C TYR A 84 6.29 15.37 -16.31
N THR A 85 7.60 15.50 -16.08
CA THR A 85 8.44 16.44 -16.82
C THR A 85 8.44 16.13 -18.32
N LEU A 86 8.54 14.85 -18.70
CA LEU A 86 8.51 14.45 -20.11
C LEU A 86 7.15 14.73 -20.76
N VAL A 87 6.05 14.46 -20.05
CA VAL A 87 4.69 14.77 -20.55
C VAL A 87 4.55 16.28 -20.77
N ILE A 88 4.90 17.11 -19.78
CA ILE A 88 4.81 18.56 -19.90
C ILE A 88 5.67 19.08 -21.04
N ASN A 89 6.91 18.59 -21.19
CA ASN A 89 7.80 19.03 -22.25
C ASN A 89 7.29 18.61 -23.64
N ASN A 90 6.74 17.40 -23.80
CA ASN A 90 6.12 16.99 -25.06
C ASN A 90 4.88 17.83 -25.39
N ASP A 91 4.02 18.09 -24.40
CA ASP A 91 2.85 18.97 -24.58
C ASP A 91 3.29 20.40 -24.96
N LEU A 92 4.43 20.89 -24.45
CA LEU A 92 4.97 22.21 -24.83
C LEU A 92 5.54 22.23 -26.26
N ILE A 93 6.21 21.16 -26.71
CA ILE A 93 6.74 21.05 -28.07
C ILE A 93 5.62 21.07 -29.12
N ASP A 94 4.51 20.37 -28.84
CA ASP A 94 3.33 20.39 -29.73
C ASP A 94 2.68 21.78 -29.82
N ASN A 95 2.81 22.60 -28.78
CA ASN A 95 2.27 23.97 -28.73
C ASN A 95 3.24 25.04 -29.30
N GLU A 96 4.56 24.85 -29.21
CA GLU A 96 5.55 25.75 -29.81
C GLU A 96 5.64 25.59 -31.34
N SER A 97 5.40 24.38 -31.88
CA SER A 97 5.38 24.14 -33.33
C SER A 97 4.29 24.94 -34.08
N ALA A 98 3.32 25.53 -33.38
CA ALA A 98 2.27 26.35 -33.98
C ALA A 98 2.61 27.85 -34.08
N THR A 99 3.74 28.29 -33.51
CA THR A 99 4.01 29.73 -33.32
C THR A 99 5.40 30.16 -33.77
N ASP A 100 5.89 29.71 -34.93
CA ASP A 100 7.01 30.40 -35.57
C ASP A 100 7.08 30.22 -37.10
N ILE A 101 6.12 30.80 -37.83
CA ILE A 101 6.31 31.21 -39.23
C ILE A 101 5.35 32.35 -39.61
N THR A 102 5.52 33.51 -38.98
CA THR A 102 5.09 34.79 -39.58
C THR A 102 6.06 35.90 -39.25
N GLU A 103 7.31 35.80 -39.72
CA GLU A 103 8.13 36.99 -39.89
C GLU A 103 9.12 36.85 -41.07
N LYS A 104 8.62 37.20 -42.27
CA LYS A 104 9.32 37.87 -43.39
C LYS A 104 8.67 37.50 -44.72
N TYR A 105 7.99 38.47 -45.34
CA TYR A 105 8.51 39.31 -46.44
C TYR A 105 7.42 40.28 -46.89
#